data_AF-A0A925IPX8-F1
#
_entry.id   AF-A0A925IPX8-F1
#
_cell.length_a   1.000
_cell.length_b   1.000
_cell.length_c   1.000
_cell.angle_alpha   90.00
_cell.angle_beta   90.00
_cell.angle_gamma   90.00
#
_symmetry.space_group_name_H-M   'P 1'
#
loop_
_entity.id
_entity.type
_entity.pdbx_description
1 polymer ?
#
loop_
_entity_poly.entity_id
_entity_poly.type
_entity_poly.pdbx_seq_one_letter_code
_entity_poly.pdbx_strand_id
1 'polypeptide(L)'
;MKWQAKATELLQTNKAQTHHIESFQKQIQQQKERIDELTTQSTQLQKELGELKQAKATAATPPGAAVGGGGNGVNEGIQAAVLSLAAAAVNLAQTIAGNQVGVGVSALPISPPQSTAAPITPTRRNKKRNPSTAIGASTTNDSDSGDAVEEGTTTTIPENPPSSGKGSAIARIHRAVQSLMAFNDQQAKREDKWAINQSSLSRLTGANRPALQKYLADHGQEIQAHNHSHGLTDFHNIAKGRAGQDIKTQTALEKETAGN
;
A
#
# COMPACT_ATOMS: atom_id res chain seq x y z
N MET A 1 45.37 -14.74 23.56
CA MET A 1 45.36 -14.67 22.08
C MET A 1 43.96 -14.67 21.45
N LYS A 2 42.94 -15.40 21.96
CA LYS A 2 41.59 -15.43 21.35
C LYS A 2 40.85 -14.09 21.26
N TRP A 3 41.13 -13.15 22.18
CA TRP A 3 40.46 -11.85 22.21
C TRP A 3 40.89 -10.92 21.06
N GLN A 4 42.16 -10.97 20.64
CA GLN A 4 42.66 -10.14 19.53
C GLN A 4 42.00 -10.51 18.20
N ALA A 5 41.84 -11.81 17.91
CA ALA A 5 41.18 -12.28 16.69
C ALA A 5 39.70 -11.84 16.62
N LYS A 6 38.98 -11.90 17.75
CA LYS A 6 37.59 -11.43 17.82
C LYS A 6 37.49 -9.91 17.64
N ALA A 7 38.43 -9.15 18.18
CA ALA A 7 38.46 -7.70 18.00
C ALA A 7 38.71 -7.31 16.52
N THR A 8 39.61 -8.01 15.82
CA THR A 8 39.86 -7.75 14.39
C THR A 8 38.67 -8.12 13.51
N GLU A 9 37.96 -9.20 13.83
CA GLU A 9 36.75 -9.62 13.10
C GLU A 9 35.64 -8.57 13.24
N LEU A 10 35.36 -8.11 14.46
CA LEU A 10 34.36 -7.05 14.70
C LEU A 10 34.72 -5.73 14.00
N LEU A 11 36.00 -5.41 13.89
CA LEU A 11 36.43 -4.22 13.16
C LEU A 11 36.19 -4.37 11.66
N GLN A 12 36.42 -5.57 11.11
CA GLN A 12 36.21 -5.84 9.69
C GLN A 12 34.73 -5.86 9.32
N THR A 13 33.87 -6.44 10.16
CA THR A 13 32.42 -6.44 9.94
C THR A 13 31.84 -5.03 9.99
N ASN A 14 32.27 -4.20 10.97
CA ASN A 14 31.85 -2.79 11.03
C ASN A 14 32.29 -2.02 9.77
N LYS A 15 33.54 -2.19 9.31
CA LYS A 15 34.00 -1.56 8.07
C LYS A 15 33.16 -1.96 6.85
N ALA A 16 32.82 -3.24 6.74
CA ALA A 16 31.97 -3.73 5.66
C ALA A 16 30.55 -3.14 5.71
N GLN A 17 29.98 -3.02 6.92
CA GLN A 17 28.68 -2.38 7.12
C GLN A 17 28.72 -0.89 6.76
N THR A 18 29.77 -0.16 7.13
CA THR A 18 29.94 1.25 6.75
C THR A 18 29.98 1.43 5.24
N HIS A 19 30.77 0.62 4.52
CA HIS A 19 30.81 0.68 3.06
C HIS A 19 29.45 0.36 2.41
N HIS A 20 28.70 -0.59 2.99
CA HIS A 20 27.36 -0.89 2.49
C HIS A 20 26.42 0.31 2.65
N ILE A 21 26.44 0.97 3.81
CA ILE A 21 25.63 2.17 4.08
C ILE A 21 26.01 3.30 3.11
N GLU A 22 27.30 3.56 2.89
CA GLU A 22 27.78 4.58 1.94
C GLU A 22 27.32 4.28 0.52
N SER A 23 27.42 3.02 0.08
CA SER A 23 26.99 2.60 -1.26
C SER A 23 25.49 2.81 -1.47
N PHE A 24 24.69 2.52 -0.45
CA PHE A 24 23.25 2.71 -0.47
C PHE A 24 22.87 4.19 -0.49
N GLN A 25 23.56 5.03 0.29
CA GLN A 25 23.36 6.48 0.26
C GLN A 25 23.68 7.06 -1.12
N LYS A 26 24.77 6.60 -1.75
CA LYS A 26 25.12 7.01 -3.12
C LYS A 26 24.04 6.63 -4.13
N GLN A 27 23.45 5.43 -3.98
CA GLN A 27 22.35 5.00 -4.82
C GLN A 27 21.11 5.89 -4.63
N ILE A 28 20.74 6.23 -3.39
CA ILE A 28 19.64 7.16 -3.11
C ILE A 28 19.90 8.52 -3.78
N GLN A 29 21.12 9.04 -3.68
CA GLN A 29 21.47 10.32 -4.29
C GLN A 29 21.33 10.29 -5.82
N GLN A 30 21.81 9.21 -6.46
CA GLN A 30 21.64 9.02 -7.90
C GLN A 30 20.16 8.94 -8.32
N GLN A 31 19.32 8.29 -7.51
CA GLN A 31 17.88 8.25 -7.79
C GLN A 31 17.24 9.64 -7.69
N LYS A 32 17.67 10.48 -6.74
CA LYS A 32 17.19 11.88 -6.64
C LYS A 32 17.55 12.70 -7.87
N GLU A 33 18.80 12.65 -8.31
CA GLU A 33 19.27 13.35 -9.51
C GLU A 33 18.46 12.94 -10.75
N ARG A 34 18.18 11.64 -10.90
CA ARG A 34 17.36 11.13 -12.01
C ARG A 34 15.91 11.64 -11.96
N ILE A 35 15.34 11.81 -10.77
CA ILE A 35 13.99 12.37 -10.60
C ILE A 35 13.98 13.85 -11.00
N ASP A 36 14.99 14.61 -10.62
CA ASP A 36 15.13 16.03 -10.97
C ASP A 36 15.31 16.22 -12.48
N GLU A 37 16.09 15.35 -13.13
CA GLU A 37 16.24 15.32 -14.60
C GLU A 37 14.90 15.03 -15.30
N LEU A 38 14.17 14.00 -14.87
CA LEU A 38 12.87 13.66 -15.44
C LEU A 38 11.83 14.78 -15.24
N THR A 39 11.88 15.45 -14.10
CA THR A 39 11.02 16.60 -13.80
C THR A 39 11.32 17.74 -14.77
N THR A 40 12.61 18.04 -14.99
CA THR A 40 13.06 19.06 -15.94
C THR A 40 12.62 18.73 -17.37
N GLN A 41 12.77 17.47 -17.80
CA GLN A 41 12.32 17.02 -19.12
C GLN A 41 10.80 17.18 -19.29
N SER A 42 10.03 16.83 -18.27
CA SER A 42 8.57 16.98 -18.28
C SER A 42 8.16 18.45 -18.43
N THR A 43 8.79 19.36 -17.69
CA THR A 43 8.54 20.81 -17.82
C THR A 43 8.89 21.35 -19.21
N GLN A 44 10.01 20.89 -19.79
CA GLN A 44 10.40 21.29 -21.14
C GLN A 44 9.36 20.84 -22.19
N LEU A 45 8.91 19.58 -22.11
CA LEU A 45 7.87 19.07 -23.01
C LEU A 45 6.54 19.83 -22.86
N GLN A 46 6.18 20.22 -21.63
CA GLN A 46 4.99 21.04 -21.39
C GLN A 46 5.11 22.43 -22.02
N LYS A 47 6.30 23.04 -21.98
CA LYS A 47 6.59 24.32 -22.63
C LYS A 47 6.47 24.21 -24.16
N GLU A 48 7.10 23.21 -24.76
CA GLU A 48 7.03 22.96 -26.21
C GLU A 48 5.59 22.72 -26.68
N LEU A 49 4.79 21.97 -25.91
CA LEU A 49 3.37 21.76 -26.19
C LEU A 49 2.58 23.10 -26.15
N GLY A 50 2.95 24.01 -25.26
CA GLY A 50 2.38 25.36 -25.18
C GLY A 50 2.69 26.21 -26.40
N GLU A 51 3.95 26.21 -26.84
CA GLU A 51 4.41 26.96 -28.03
C GLU A 51 3.74 26.45 -29.31
N LEU A 52 3.61 25.13 -29.48
CA LEU A 52 2.90 24.54 -30.62
C LEU A 52 1.42 24.93 -30.66
N LYS A 53 0.75 25.02 -29.50
CA LYS A 53 -0.64 25.48 -29.42
C LYS A 53 -0.78 26.95 -29.81
N GLN A 54 0.16 27.81 -29.40
CA GLN A 54 0.17 29.22 -29.78
C GLN A 54 0.44 29.41 -31.28
N ALA A 55 1.44 28.70 -31.83
CA ALA A 55 1.75 28.73 -33.26
C ALA A 55 0.55 28.29 -34.12
N LYS A 56 -0.20 27.28 -33.66
CA LYS A 56 -1.43 26.84 -34.32
C LYS A 56 -2.54 27.90 -34.29
N ALA A 57 -2.69 28.62 -33.18
CA ALA A 57 -3.68 29.70 -33.09
C ALA A 57 -3.36 30.88 -34.01
N THR A 58 -2.07 31.25 -34.13
CA THR A 58 -1.63 32.32 -35.05
C THR A 58 -1.79 31.94 -36.53
N ALA A 59 -1.61 30.66 -36.89
CA ALA A 59 -1.80 30.20 -38.27
C ALA A 59 -3.27 30.13 -38.71
N ALA A 60 -4.22 30.06 -37.77
CA ALA A 60 -5.65 29.92 -38.05
C ALA A 60 -6.40 31.25 -38.22
N THR A 61 -5.72 32.40 -38.11
CA THR A 61 -6.33 33.71 -38.38
C THR A 61 -5.94 34.14 -39.80
N PRO A 62 -6.76 33.86 -40.83
CA PRO A 62 -6.50 34.39 -42.16
C PRO A 62 -6.62 35.91 -42.11
N PRO A 63 -5.59 36.67 -42.55
CA PRO A 63 -5.77 38.08 -42.84
C PRO A 63 -6.80 38.15 -43.97
N GLY A 64 -7.98 38.69 -43.68
CA GLY A 64 -9.11 38.66 -44.58
C GLY A 64 -8.75 39.21 -45.96
N ALA A 65 -8.88 38.37 -46.99
CA ALA A 65 -9.30 38.76 -48.33
C ALA A 65 -9.42 37.52 -49.24
N ALA A 66 -10.56 37.47 -49.94
CA ALA A 66 -10.79 36.78 -51.21
C ALA A 66 -10.82 35.22 -51.22
N VAL A 67 -12.03 34.71 -50.96
CA VAL A 67 -12.78 33.74 -51.79
C VAL A 67 -12.00 33.09 -52.94
N GLY A 68 -11.83 31.76 -52.88
CA GLY A 68 -11.64 30.93 -54.07
C GLY A 68 -10.85 29.62 -53.91
N GLY A 69 -11.55 28.51 -53.60
CA GLY A 69 -11.29 27.19 -54.20
C GLY A 69 -10.14 26.28 -53.69
N GLY A 70 -10.53 25.12 -53.10
CA GLY A 70 -9.78 23.84 -53.03
C GLY A 70 -8.59 23.79 -52.04
N GLY A 71 -8.45 22.88 -51.07
CA GLY A 71 -9.04 21.57 -50.82
C GLY A 71 -7.92 20.56 -50.50
N ASN A 72 -7.86 20.07 -49.26
CA ASN A 72 -7.18 18.82 -48.80
C ASN A 72 -5.63 18.71 -48.66
N GLY A 73 -4.94 19.67 -48.01
CA GLY A 73 -3.49 19.54 -47.74
C GLY A 73 -3.02 19.41 -46.28
N VAL A 74 -3.84 19.77 -45.28
CA VAL A 74 -3.30 20.13 -43.94
C VAL A 74 -3.42 19.02 -42.89
N ASN A 75 -3.98 17.85 -43.22
CA ASN A 75 -4.34 16.85 -42.20
C ASN A 75 -3.23 15.84 -41.85
N GLU A 76 -2.18 15.68 -42.66
CA GLU A 76 -1.17 14.62 -42.42
C GLU A 76 -0.13 14.99 -41.34
N GLY A 77 0.26 16.27 -41.24
CA GLY A 77 1.26 16.70 -40.26
C GLY A 77 0.80 16.58 -38.80
N ILE A 78 -0.51 16.70 -38.55
CA ILE A 78 -1.08 16.63 -37.20
C ILE A 78 -1.13 15.18 -36.70
N GLN A 79 -1.34 14.19 -37.58
CA GLN A 79 -1.37 12.79 -37.16
C GLN A 79 0.02 12.28 -36.75
N ALA A 80 1.08 12.69 -37.44
CA ALA A 80 2.44 12.28 -37.10
C ALA A 80 2.88 12.77 -35.70
N ALA A 81 2.52 14.01 -35.34
CA ALA A 81 2.86 14.57 -34.03
C ALA A 81 2.13 13.88 -32.87
N VAL A 82 0.86 13.49 -33.06
CA VAL A 82 0.07 12.78 -32.03
C VAL A 82 0.61 11.36 -31.80
N LEU A 83 1.03 10.65 -32.85
CA LEU A 83 1.64 9.32 -32.71
C LEU A 83 2.99 9.36 -31.99
N SER A 84 3.81 10.39 -32.21
CA SER A 84 5.09 10.54 -31.51
C SER A 84 4.91 10.77 -30.00
N LEU A 85 3.93 11.58 -29.60
CA LEU A 85 3.62 11.84 -28.19
C LEU A 85 3.06 10.61 -27.47
N ALA A 86 2.23 9.82 -28.15
CA ALA A 86 1.71 8.56 -27.60
C ALA A 86 2.83 7.53 -27.35
N ALA A 87 3.81 7.44 -28.25
CA ALA A 87 4.96 6.55 -28.08
C ALA A 87 5.85 6.95 -26.87
N ALA A 88 6.04 8.26 -26.64
CA ALA A 88 6.81 8.75 -25.50
C ALA A 88 6.14 8.41 -24.15
N ALA A 89 4.81 8.54 -24.06
CA ALA A 89 4.04 8.20 -22.86
C ALA A 89 4.12 6.69 -22.52
N VAL A 90 4.12 5.81 -23.53
CA VAL A 90 4.25 4.37 -23.33
C VAL A 90 5.65 3.99 -22.82
N ASN A 91 6.72 4.61 -23.33
CA ASN A 91 8.08 4.36 -22.84
C ASN A 91 8.29 4.85 -21.39
N LEU A 92 7.66 5.97 -21.00
CA LEU A 92 7.68 6.45 -19.62
C LEU A 92 6.99 5.45 -18.67
N ALA A 93 5.81 4.95 -19.06
CA ALA A 93 5.07 3.96 -18.28
C ALA A 93 5.82 2.62 -18.15
N GLN A 94 6.50 2.17 -19.22
CA GLN A 94 7.34 0.96 -19.18
C GLN A 94 8.60 1.14 -18.35
N THR A 95 9.19 2.34 -18.30
CA THR A 95 10.35 2.63 -17.45
C THR A 95 9.99 2.61 -15.96
N ILE A 96 8.79 3.07 -15.62
CA ILE A 96 8.27 3.01 -14.24
C ILE A 96 7.91 1.57 -13.84
N ALA A 97 7.33 0.78 -14.76
CA ALA A 97 6.94 -0.61 -14.49
C ALA A 97 8.11 -1.61 -14.53
N GLY A 98 9.14 -1.35 -15.35
CA GLY A 98 10.26 -2.28 -15.58
C GLY A 98 11.33 -2.27 -14.48
N ASN A 99 11.41 -1.22 -13.66
CA ASN A 99 12.48 -1.08 -12.65
C ASN A 99 12.17 -1.76 -11.29
N GLN A 100 11.11 -2.58 -11.24
CA GLN A 100 10.81 -3.52 -10.14
C GLN A 100 11.53 -4.88 -10.29
N VAL A 101 12.33 -5.08 -11.34
CA VAL A 101 13.08 -6.33 -11.53
C VAL A 101 14.52 -6.14 -11.04
N GLY A 102 14.82 -6.68 -9.86
CA GLY A 102 16.19 -7.03 -9.50
C GLY A 102 16.84 -6.21 -8.39
N VAL A 103 16.11 -5.86 -7.32
CA VAL A 103 16.80 -5.81 -6.02
C VAL A 103 17.03 -7.26 -5.63
N GLY A 104 18.17 -7.79 -6.09
CA GLY A 104 18.69 -9.06 -5.62
C GLY A 104 18.80 -8.96 -4.10
N VAL A 105 17.87 -9.60 -3.40
CA VAL A 105 18.08 -10.02 -2.02
C VAL A 105 19.28 -10.96 -2.05
N SER A 106 20.49 -10.41 -1.95
CA SER A 106 21.67 -11.16 -1.57
C SER A 106 21.34 -11.77 -0.22
N ALA A 107 20.94 -13.03 -0.27
CA ALA A 107 20.76 -13.89 0.87
C ALA A 107 22.03 -13.78 1.71
N LEU A 108 21.89 -13.18 2.89
CA LEU A 108 22.86 -13.29 3.96
C LEU A 108 23.18 -14.79 4.13
N PRO A 109 24.46 -15.22 4.17
CA PRO A 109 24.78 -16.56 4.62
C PRO A 109 24.41 -16.64 6.10
N ILE A 110 23.21 -17.13 6.38
CA ILE A 110 22.82 -17.56 7.72
C ILE A 110 23.64 -18.82 8.00
N SER A 111 24.81 -18.64 8.61
CA SER A 111 25.54 -19.75 9.22
C SER A 111 24.63 -20.39 10.28
N PRO A 112 24.32 -21.68 10.18
CA PRO A 112 23.54 -22.36 11.21
C PRO A 112 24.34 -22.38 12.52
N PRO A 113 23.69 -22.16 13.68
CA PRO A 113 24.34 -22.44 14.95
C PRO A 113 24.60 -23.94 15.03
N GLN A 114 25.88 -24.34 15.13
CA GLN A 114 26.24 -25.70 15.52
C GLN A 114 25.78 -25.90 16.96
N SER A 115 24.59 -26.48 17.10
CA SER A 115 24.04 -26.92 18.37
C SER A 115 24.64 -28.27 18.71
N THR A 116 25.50 -28.30 19.72
CA THR A 116 26.04 -29.51 20.31
C THR A 116 24.91 -30.27 21.01
N ALA A 117 24.31 -31.22 20.32
CA ALA A 117 23.22 -32.05 20.82
C ALA A 117 23.72 -33.06 21.88
N ALA A 118 23.17 -32.98 23.09
CA ALA A 118 23.16 -34.08 24.04
C ALA A 118 22.01 -35.06 23.70
N PRO A 119 22.17 -36.38 23.94
CA PRO A 119 21.18 -37.38 23.58
C PRO A 119 19.97 -37.35 24.51
N ILE A 120 18.77 -37.10 23.97
CA ILE A 120 17.49 -37.27 24.68
C ILE A 120 16.72 -38.46 24.11
N THR A 121 16.31 -39.33 25.03
CA THR A 121 15.59 -40.58 24.86
C THR A 121 14.14 -40.35 24.41
N PRO A 122 13.59 -41.09 23.43
CA PRO A 122 12.20 -40.95 23.03
C PRO A 122 11.25 -41.73 23.96
N THR A 123 10.39 -41.02 24.70
CA THR A 123 9.22 -41.65 25.35
C THR A 123 7.99 -41.49 24.46
N ARG A 124 7.63 -42.61 23.84
CA ARG A 124 6.38 -42.88 23.12
C ARG A 124 5.19 -42.88 24.09
N ARG A 125 4.18 -42.01 23.89
CA ARG A 125 2.84 -42.26 24.46
C ARG A 125 1.72 -41.87 23.52
N ASN A 126 1.06 -42.91 23.02
CA ASN A 126 -0.12 -42.94 22.18
C ASN A 126 -1.38 -42.80 23.06
N LYS A 127 -2.36 -41.96 22.72
CA LYS A 127 -3.72 -42.09 23.28
C LYS A 127 -4.84 -41.52 22.39
N LYS A 128 -5.27 -42.40 21.48
CA LYS A 128 -6.64 -42.83 21.14
C LYS A 128 -7.85 -42.15 21.84
N ARG A 129 -8.92 -41.99 21.02
CA ARG A 129 -10.38 -41.81 21.28
C ARG A 129 -10.86 -40.35 21.32
N ASN A 130 -12.00 -39.94 20.74
CA ASN A 130 -13.04 -40.53 19.88
C ASN A 130 -13.92 -39.36 19.30
N PRO A 131 -14.80 -39.61 18.32
CA PRO A 131 -15.60 -38.59 17.61
C PRO A 131 -17.07 -38.45 18.09
N SER A 132 -17.74 -37.42 17.55
CA SER A 132 -19.19 -37.16 17.45
C SER A 132 -19.93 -36.57 18.66
N THR A 133 -20.66 -35.46 18.43
CA THR A 133 -22.07 -35.23 18.86
C THR A 133 -22.64 -33.94 18.23
N ALA A 134 -23.83 -34.09 17.58
CA ALA A 134 -24.96 -33.17 17.32
C ALA A 134 -24.70 -31.78 16.68
N ILE A 135 -25.29 -31.38 15.54
CA ILE A 135 -26.72 -31.18 15.17
C ILE A 135 -27.47 -30.23 16.13
N GLY A 136 -27.83 -29.03 15.66
CA GLY A 136 -28.81 -28.16 16.33
C GLY A 136 -28.94 -26.74 15.76
N ALA A 137 -30.08 -26.49 15.09
CA ALA A 137 -30.84 -25.23 14.93
C ALA A 137 -30.12 -23.95 14.42
N SER A 138 -30.44 -23.40 13.25
CA SER A 138 -31.67 -22.68 12.85
C SER A 138 -31.97 -21.43 13.69
N THR A 139 -31.76 -20.25 13.11
CA THR A 139 -32.51 -19.02 13.41
C THR A 139 -32.45 -18.10 12.20
N THR A 140 -33.56 -17.97 11.49
CA THR A 140 -33.88 -16.93 10.52
C THR A 140 -34.45 -15.73 11.27
N ASN A 141 -33.88 -14.54 11.10
CA ASN A 141 -34.51 -13.29 11.52
C ASN A 141 -34.76 -12.43 10.29
N ASP A 142 -36.00 -12.48 9.82
CA ASP A 142 -36.67 -11.43 9.05
C ASP A 142 -37.14 -10.34 10.02
N SER A 143 -36.83 -9.07 9.74
CA SER A 143 -37.50 -7.88 10.26
C SER A 143 -37.12 -6.73 9.33
N ASP A 144 -37.99 -6.32 8.42
CA ASP A 144 -39.19 -5.49 8.61
C ASP A 144 -38.86 -3.99 8.47
N SER A 145 -39.68 -3.32 7.66
CA SER A 145 -39.45 -2.01 7.06
C SER A 145 -40.14 -0.92 7.88
N GLY A 146 -39.49 0.23 8.03
CA GLY A 146 -40.09 1.43 8.63
C GLY A 146 -39.63 2.68 7.89
N ASP A 147 -40.62 3.35 7.31
CA ASP A 147 -40.56 4.56 6.49
C ASP A 147 -40.75 5.83 7.36
N ALA A 148 -40.45 7.00 6.77
CA ALA A 148 -40.89 8.36 7.12
C ALA A 148 -39.91 9.41 7.76
N VAL A 149 -39.38 10.26 6.86
CA VAL A 149 -39.39 11.76 6.76
C VAL A 149 -39.09 12.68 7.97
N GLU A 150 -38.10 13.61 7.83
CA GLU A 150 -38.23 15.10 7.79
C GLU A 150 -36.89 15.83 8.04
N GLU A 151 -36.84 17.09 7.59
CA GLU A 151 -35.69 17.93 7.21
C GLU A 151 -34.84 18.55 8.34
N GLY A 152 -33.57 18.89 8.05
CA GLY A 152 -32.73 19.74 8.91
C GLY A 152 -31.29 19.95 8.43
N THR A 153 -30.96 21.18 8.03
CA THR A 153 -29.73 21.65 7.40
C THR A 153 -28.48 21.65 8.32
N THR A 154 -27.30 21.50 7.70
CA THR A 154 -25.97 22.11 7.99
C THR A 154 -24.84 21.27 8.61
N THR A 155 -23.70 21.30 7.90
CA THR A 155 -22.29 21.09 8.34
C THR A 155 -21.66 19.75 8.01
N THR A 156 -21.00 19.72 6.86
CA THR A 156 -20.24 18.61 6.27
C THR A 156 -19.01 18.24 7.10
N ILE A 157 -19.15 17.22 7.95
CA ILE A 157 -18.08 16.36 8.49
C ILE A 157 -18.37 14.97 7.90
N PRO A 158 -17.39 14.21 7.39
CA PRO A 158 -17.65 12.95 6.68
C PRO A 158 -18.31 11.92 7.62
N GLU A 159 -19.62 11.85 7.45
CA GLU A 159 -20.60 11.06 8.16
C GLU A 159 -20.48 9.57 7.78
N ASN A 160 -20.40 8.72 8.82
CA ASN A 160 -20.76 7.30 8.91
C ASN A 160 -20.50 6.35 7.70
N PRO A 161 -19.89 5.16 7.90
CA PRO A 161 -20.07 4.08 6.93
C PRO A 161 -21.51 3.52 7.04
N PRO A 162 -22.31 3.57 5.96
CA PRO A 162 -23.60 2.90 5.92
C PRO A 162 -23.39 1.38 5.99
N SER A 163 -24.27 0.76 6.77
CA SER A 163 -25.03 -0.45 6.47
C SER A 163 -24.28 -1.66 5.88
N SER A 164 -24.55 -2.81 6.50
CA SER A 164 -24.07 -4.16 6.19
C SER A 164 -24.52 -4.66 4.80
N GLY A 165 -24.07 -4.01 3.72
CA GLY A 165 -24.48 -4.27 2.35
C GLY A 165 -23.32 -4.09 1.36
N LYS A 166 -22.72 -5.21 0.94
CA LYS A 166 -22.01 -5.44 -0.35
C LYS A 166 -21.12 -4.30 -0.90
N GLY A 167 -20.39 -3.56 -0.07
CA GLY A 167 -19.23 -2.80 -0.55
C GLY A 167 -18.16 -3.75 -1.11
N SER A 168 -17.51 -3.37 -2.22
CA SER A 168 -16.36 -4.10 -2.78
C SER A 168 -15.39 -4.51 -1.67
N ALA A 169 -14.87 -5.74 -1.71
CA ALA A 169 -13.93 -6.23 -0.70
C ALA A 169 -12.77 -5.24 -0.47
N ILE A 170 -12.33 -4.57 -1.52
CA ILE A 170 -11.31 -3.51 -1.51
C ILE A 170 -11.74 -2.33 -0.63
N ALA A 171 -12.98 -1.85 -0.76
CA ALA A 171 -13.48 -0.74 0.05
C ALA A 171 -13.55 -1.09 1.54
N ARG A 172 -13.89 -2.35 1.88
CA ARG A 172 -13.86 -2.83 3.27
C ARG A 172 -12.44 -2.88 3.82
N ILE A 173 -11.47 -3.34 3.02
CA ILE A 173 -10.05 -3.33 3.38
C ILE A 173 -9.56 -1.90 3.61
N HIS A 174 -9.86 -0.99 2.68
CA HIS A 174 -9.49 0.42 2.79
C HIS A 174 -10.02 1.04 4.09
N ARG A 175 -11.32 0.88 4.38
CA ARG A 175 -11.92 1.38 5.63
C ARG A 175 -11.21 0.81 6.87
N ALA A 176 -10.93 -0.50 6.88
CA ALA A 176 -10.24 -1.13 8.02
C ALA A 176 -8.80 -0.64 8.21
N VAL A 177 -8.07 -0.35 7.12
CA VAL A 177 -6.73 0.25 7.19
C VAL A 177 -6.81 1.65 7.79
N GLN A 178 -7.70 2.50 7.28
CA GLN A 178 -7.89 3.87 7.80
C GLN A 178 -8.28 3.87 9.28
N SER A 179 -9.20 2.97 9.68
CA SER A 179 -9.57 2.82 11.10
C SER A 179 -8.40 2.39 11.98
N LEU A 180 -7.56 1.47 11.51
CA LEU A 180 -6.37 1.04 12.27
C LEU A 180 -5.32 2.15 12.38
N MET A 181 -5.11 2.93 11.32
CA MET A 181 -4.19 4.08 11.35
C MET A 181 -4.65 5.10 12.38
N ALA A 182 -5.92 5.53 12.29
CA ALA A 182 -6.50 6.47 13.26
C ALA A 182 -6.45 5.94 14.70
N PHE A 183 -6.74 4.64 14.90
CA PHE A 183 -6.61 4.01 16.21
C PHE A 183 -5.16 4.07 16.73
N ASN A 184 -4.18 3.72 15.91
CA ASN A 184 -2.75 3.73 16.28
C ASN A 184 -2.22 5.13 16.60
N ASP A 185 -2.78 6.15 15.96
CA ASP A 185 -2.46 7.56 16.21
C ASP A 185 -2.97 8.03 17.57
N GLN A 186 -4.14 7.52 18.00
CA GLN A 186 -4.74 7.85 19.30
C GLN A 186 -4.09 7.11 20.48
N GLN A 187 -3.49 5.94 20.25
CA GLN A 187 -2.88 5.16 21.33
C GLN A 187 -1.54 5.77 21.80
N ALA A 188 -1.45 6.05 23.11
CA ALA A 188 -0.21 6.56 23.71
C ALA A 188 0.88 5.47 23.81
N LYS A 189 0.51 4.24 24.16
CA LYS A 189 1.46 3.13 24.36
C LYS A 189 1.60 2.29 23.10
N ARG A 190 2.84 1.92 22.77
CA ARG A 190 3.16 1.01 21.66
C ARG A 190 2.50 -0.37 21.82
N GLU A 191 2.32 -0.81 23.05
CA GLU A 191 1.70 -2.10 23.39
C GLU A 191 0.22 -2.15 23.03
N ASP A 192 -0.48 -1.02 22.95
CA ASP A 192 -1.90 -0.96 22.62
C ASP A 192 -2.12 -0.85 21.10
N LYS A 193 -1.11 -0.39 20.36
CA LYS A 193 -1.11 -0.25 18.89
C LYS A 193 -1.11 -1.59 18.14
N TRP A 194 -1.73 -1.63 16.97
CA TRP A 194 -1.89 -2.82 16.14
C TRP A 194 -1.09 -2.71 14.84
N ALA A 195 -0.28 -3.72 14.54
CA ALA A 195 0.41 -3.76 13.25
C ALA A 195 -0.63 -4.00 12.13
N ILE A 196 -0.54 -3.21 11.06
CA ILE A 196 -1.40 -3.38 9.89
C ILE A 196 -0.73 -4.42 8.99
N ASN A 197 -1.26 -5.65 8.99
CA ASN A 197 -0.75 -6.76 8.19
C ASN A 197 -1.89 -7.63 7.64
N GLN A 198 -1.57 -8.60 6.78
CA GLN A 198 -2.58 -9.46 6.14
C GLN A 198 -3.47 -10.17 7.19
N SER A 199 -2.90 -10.58 8.31
CA SER A 199 -3.59 -11.30 9.38
C SER A 199 -4.59 -10.42 10.14
N SER A 200 -4.22 -9.19 10.50
CA SER A 200 -5.12 -8.25 11.18
C SER A 200 -6.25 -7.81 10.25
N LEU A 201 -5.92 -7.49 8.99
CA LEU A 201 -6.92 -7.09 7.98
C LEU A 201 -7.89 -8.22 7.64
N SER A 202 -7.42 -9.47 7.53
CA SER A 202 -8.31 -10.62 7.29
C SER A 202 -9.31 -10.83 8.43
N ARG A 203 -8.87 -10.67 9.69
CA ARG A 203 -9.75 -10.80 10.87
C ARG A 203 -10.78 -9.66 10.98
N LEU A 204 -10.37 -8.44 10.67
CA LEU A 204 -11.25 -7.27 10.72
C LEU A 204 -12.30 -7.31 9.61
N THR A 205 -11.87 -7.55 8.38
CA THR A 205 -12.72 -7.38 7.20
C THR A 205 -13.45 -8.64 6.74
N GLY A 206 -12.91 -9.82 7.07
CA GLY A 206 -13.36 -11.09 6.48
C GLY A 206 -13.15 -11.16 4.97
N ALA A 207 -12.31 -10.30 4.38
CA ALA A 207 -12.02 -10.31 2.96
C ALA A 207 -11.17 -11.53 2.58
N ASN A 208 -11.30 -11.97 1.32
CA ASN A 208 -10.52 -13.09 0.80
C ASN A 208 -9.04 -12.71 0.62
N ARG A 209 -8.17 -13.71 0.67
CA ARG A 209 -6.71 -13.53 0.56
C ARG A 209 -6.27 -12.83 -0.73
N PRO A 210 -6.83 -13.10 -1.92
CA PRO A 210 -6.43 -12.41 -3.15
C PRO A 210 -6.70 -10.90 -3.12
N ALA A 211 -7.86 -10.45 -2.60
CA ALA A 211 -8.15 -9.02 -2.50
C ALA A 211 -7.22 -8.32 -1.51
N LEU A 212 -6.88 -8.98 -0.39
CA LEU A 212 -5.90 -8.48 0.57
C LEU A 212 -4.51 -8.34 -0.04
N GLN A 213 -4.04 -9.36 -0.78
CA GLN A 213 -2.74 -9.31 -1.43
C GLN A 213 -2.65 -8.21 -2.49
N LYS A 214 -3.70 -8.06 -3.30
CA LYS A 214 -3.78 -6.97 -4.28
C LYS A 214 -3.71 -5.61 -3.59
N TYR A 215 -4.54 -5.41 -2.56
CA TYR A 215 -4.55 -4.15 -1.81
C TYR A 215 -3.20 -3.84 -1.15
N LEU A 216 -2.58 -4.84 -0.53
CA LEU A 216 -1.27 -4.69 0.10
C LEU A 216 -0.13 -4.48 -0.91
N ALA A 217 -0.26 -4.96 -2.15
CA ALA A 217 0.69 -4.65 -3.20
C ALA A 217 0.58 -3.17 -3.63
N ASP A 218 -0.65 -2.67 -3.77
CA ASP A 218 -0.92 -1.31 -4.20
C ASP A 218 -0.57 -0.27 -3.10
N HIS A 219 -0.81 -0.60 -1.83
CA HIS A 219 -0.65 0.32 -0.68
C HIS A 219 0.43 -0.11 0.33
N GLY A 220 1.29 -1.06 -0.03
CA GLY A 220 2.24 -1.66 0.90
C GLY A 220 3.25 -0.69 1.49
N GLN A 221 3.72 0.27 0.69
CA GLN A 221 4.69 1.28 1.13
C GLN A 221 4.11 2.23 2.19
N GLU A 222 2.88 2.70 1.98
CA GLU A 222 2.16 3.57 2.94
C GLU A 222 1.95 2.85 4.27
N ILE A 223 1.46 1.61 4.22
CA ILE A 223 1.24 0.77 5.39
C ILE A 223 2.55 0.47 6.12
N GLN A 224 3.62 0.19 5.39
CA GLN A 224 4.93 -0.08 5.97
C GLN A 224 5.51 1.17 6.63
N ALA A 225 5.38 2.34 6.01
CA ALA A 225 5.82 3.61 6.58
C ALA A 225 5.07 3.92 7.88
N HIS A 226 3.75 3.73 7.91
CA HIS A 226 2.95 3.90 9.13
C HIS A 226 3.32 2.87 10.21
N ASN A 227 3.46 1.59 9.88
CA ASN A 227 3.93 0.60 10.86
C ASN A 227 5.31 0.98 11.42
N HIS A 228 6.22 1.47 10.56
CA HIS A 228 7.55 1.87 10.96
C HIS A 228 7.56 3.10 11.88
N SER A 229 6.77 4.14 11.59
CA SER A 229 6.70 5.34 12.43
C SER A 229 6.18 5.05 13.85
N HIS A 230 5.35 4.02 14.01
CA HIS A 230 4.86 3.56 15.31
C HIS A 230 5.74 2.45 15.94
N GLY A 231 6.85 2.08 15.29
CA GLY A 231 7.76 1.01 15.74
C GLY A 231 7.11 -0.38 15.76
N LEU A 232 6.14 -0.63 14.89
CA LEU A 232 5.39 -1.89 14.80
C LEU A 232 6.08 -2.85 13.82
N THR A 233 6.11 -4.13 14.19
CA THR A 233 6.62 -5.21 13.34
C THR A 233 5.50 -6.18 12.98
N ASP A 234 5.72 -7.02 11.97
CA ASP A 234 4.71 -8.01 11.55
C ASP A 234 4.32 -8.99 12.67
N PHE A 235 5.22 -9.20 13.64
CA PHE A 235 5.04 -10.09 14.79
C PHE A 235 4.35 -9.42 15.98
N HIS A 236 4.13 -8.11 15.94
CA HIS A 236 3.55 -7.35 17.05
C HIS A 236 2.15 -7.84 17.45
N ASN A 237 1.43 -8.43 16.49
CA ASN A 237 0.08 -8.95 16.71
C ASN A 237 0.05 -10.40 17.23
N ILE A 238 1.18 -11.09 17.34
CA ILE A 238 1.22 -12.51 17.77
C ILE A 238 0.73 -12.64 19.21
N ALA A 239 1.24 -11.80 20.11
CA ALA A 239 0.88 -11.84 21.53
C ALA A 239 -0.56 -11.39 21.79
N LYS A 240 -1.16 -10.63 20.86
CA LYS A 240 -2.51 -10.07 21.00
C LYS A 240 -3.64 -11.05 20.70
N GLY A 241 -3.33 -12.30 20.31
CA GLY A 241 -4.31 -13.40 20.29
C GLY A 241 -5.62 -13.10 19.56
N ARG A 242 -6.75 -13.64 20.06
CA ARG A 242 -8.12 -13.37 19.57
C ARG A 242 -8.68 -12.01 20.04
N ALA A 243 -7.88 -11.14 20.66
CA ALA A 243 -8.33 -9.83 21.16
C ALA A 243 -8.75 -8.84 20.05
N GLY A 244 -8.63 -9.21 18.78
CA GLY A 244 -9.11 -8.40 17.64
C GLY A 244 -10.63 -8.33 17.52
N GLN A 245 -11.39 -8.96 18.43
CA GLN A 245 -12.84 -8.76 18.51
C GLN A 245 -13.20 -7.40 19.14
N ASP A 246 -12.35 -6.81 19.99
CA ASP A 246 -12.68 -5.58 20.72
C ASP A 246 -12.52 -4.30 19.88
N ILE A 247 -11.74 -4.32 18.80
CA ILE A 247 -11.69 -3.16 17.87
C ILE A 247 -13.02 -3.02 17.11
N LYS A 248 -13.71 -4.14 16.85
CA LYS A 248 -15.05 -4.09 16.26
C LYS A 248 -16.06 -3.45 17.22
N THR A 249 -15.85 -3.56 18.54
CA THR A 249 -16.76 -2.98 19.52
C THR A 249 -16.49 -1.51 19.77
N GLN A 250 -15.26 -1.00 19.69
CA GLN A 250 -15.02 0.46 19.80
C GLN A 250 -15.67 1.26 18.65
N THR A 251 -15.66 0.72 17.43
CA THR A 251 -16.40 1.35 16.30
C THR A 251 -17.92 1.30 16.52
N ALA A 252 -18.41 0.38 17.36
CA ALA A 252 -19.83 0.24 17.69
C ALA A 252 -20.22 1.03 18.96
N LEU A 253 -19.33 1.19 19.93
CA LEU A 253 -19.61 1.80 21.24
C LEU A 253 -19.64 3.34 21.19
N GLU A 254 -18.85 3.95 20.31
CA GLU A 254 -18.93 5.41 20.06
C GLU A 254 -20.25 5.82 19.38
N LYS A 255 -21.03 4.86 18.85
CA LYS A 255 -22.37 5.11 18.31
C LYS A 255 -23.45 5.24 19.38
N GLU A 256 -23.27 4.70 20.58
CA GLU A 256 -24.26 4.80 21.67
C GLU A 256 -24.11 6.07 22.51
N THR A 257 -22.94 6.72 22.48
CA THR A 257 -22.67 7.92 23.31
C THR A 257 -22.84 9.25 22.57
N ALA A 258 -23.00 9.23 21.24
CA ALA A 258 -23.22 10.42 20.42
C ALA A 258 -24.70 10.62 20.00
N GLY A 259 -25.62 9.81 20.53
CA GLY A 259 -27.04 9.80 20.16
C GLY A 259 -28.00 10.06 21.32
N ASN A 260 -27.62 10.88 22.31
CA ASN A 260 -28.50 11.32 23.40
C ASN A 260 -28.44 12.83 23.59
#